data_AF-A0A2A2LA84-F1
#
_entry.id   AF-A0A2A2LA84-F1
#
_cell.length_a   1.000
_cell.length_b   1.000
_cell.length_c   1.000
_cell.angle_alpha   90.00
_cell.angle_beta   90.00
_cell.angle_gamma   90.00
#
_symmetry.space_group_name_H-M   'P 1'
#
loop_
_entity.id
_entity.type
_entity.pdbx_description
1 polymer ?
#
loop_
_entity_poly.entity_id
_entity_poly.type
_entity_poly.pdbx_seq_one_letter_code
_entity_poly.pdbx_strand_id
1 'polypeptide(L)'
;MGTHDLDTIKGPFYYKAEKPDEIKFKPLNQTKEFTAAELMTLYSGDSHLKAYLPIIRDKERYPVIYDSNGVVCSMPPIINGEHSKITLNTKNVFIEITATDKHKASIVLDTVVTLFGQYCKKQFTVEQVEIVYEESGEKELYPLLSYRDMEVTTPEINIKMGMSLTDEEMAKLLNRMSLKAVVVEKNLLKIRIPPTRQDILHACDIAEDVGVAYGFNNLVKKLPEAMTVAQPLPLNKLSDLLRIEIAAAGWTEALNFALCSRDDVSVHLRQPDALKSAVHIGNPKTLEFQVARTSLMPGLLKTLGSNRDMPLPLKLFELQDVILKDPNQDTGARNERRLAAVFYNKSAGFEVIHGFLDRIMRCLDVSFGKDKGCYRIEAKDDPTFFPGRCAAIIGPENKHLGYMGILHPEVITAFSLNMPCSALEINIEPFV
;
A
#
# COMPACT_ATOMS: atom_id res chain seq x y z
N MET A 1 23.99 -3.24 12.27
CA MET A 1 25.41 -3.12 11.88
C MET A 1 26.05 -2.23 12.92
N GLY A 2 27.12 -2.70 13.54
CA GLY A 2 28.04 -1.85 14.25
C GLY A 2 29.34 -1.70 13.48
N THR A 3 30.05 -0.64 13.83
CA THR A 3 31.39 -0.35 13.36
C THR A 3 32.20 0.06 14.57
N HIS A 4 33.38 -0.52 14.68
CA HIS A 4 34.22 -0.43 15.87
C HIS A 4 35.65 -0.07 15.50
N ASP A 5 36.29 0.76 16.32
CA ASP A 5 37.73 0.96 16.26
C ASP A 5 38.43 -0.30 16.77
N LEU A 6 38.96 -1.12 15.86
CA LEU A 6 39.60 -2.39 16.18
C LEU A 6 40.82 -2.20 17.08
N ASP A 7 41.49 -1.04 17.03
CA ASP A 7 42.68 -0.77 17.85
C ASP A 7 42.34 -0.57 19.34
N THR A 8 41.04 -0.44 19.66
CA THR A 8 40.56 -0.25 21.05
C THR A 8 40.01 -1.53 21.68
N ILE A 9 39.69 -2.56 20.89
CA ILE A 9 39.07 -3.82 21.35
C ILE A 9 39.94 -5.03 21.01
N LYS A 10 39.74 -6.16 21.68
CA LYS A 10 40.59 -7.35 21.47
C LYS A 10 39.79 -8.63 21.24
N GLY A 11 40.03 -9.31 20.11
CA GLY A 11 39.44 -10.62 19.82
C GLY A 11 40.01 -11.78 20.67
N PRO A 12 39.31 -12.93 20.76
CA PRO A 12 38.05 -13.27 20.08
C PRO A 12 36.85 -12.46 20.58
N PHE A 13 35.84 -12.30 19.73
CA PHE A 13 34.59 -11.60 20.04
C PHE A 13 33.44 -12.60 20.22
N TYR A 14 32.48 -12.28 21.09
CA TYR A 14 31.37 -13.17 21.44
C TYR A 14 30.03 -12.47 21.25
N TYR A 15 29.15 -13.06 20.44
CA TYR A 15 27.76 -12.63 20.31
C TYR A 15 26.86 -13.51 21.19
N LYS A 16 26.24 -12.92 22.22
CA LYS A 16 25.45 -13.63 23.24
C LYS A 16 24.11 -12.97 23.48
N ALA A 17 23.23 -13.67 24.19
CA ALA A 17 21.99 -13.12 24.73
C ALA A 17 21.99 -13.19 26.27
N GLU A 18 22.02 -12.03 26.92
CA GLU A 18 22.12 -11.91 28.38
C GLU A 18 20.93 -11.16 28.97
N LYS A 19 20.71 -11.30 30.28
CA LYS A 19 19.61 -10.58 30.93
C LYS A 19 19.88 -9.08 30.91
N PRO A 20 18.86 -8.23 30.73
CA PRO A 20 19.06 -6.78 30.64
C PRO A 20 19.79 -6.15 31.82
N ASP A 21 19.62 -6.69 33.02
CA ASP A 21 20.28 -6.20 34.25
C ASP A 21 21.76 -6.61 34.36
N GLU A 22 22.19 -7.62 33.60
CA GLU A 22 23.56 -8.16 33.59
C GLU A 22 24.45 -7.43 32.57
N ILE A 23 23.85 -6.81 31.55
CA ILE A 23 24.57 -6.06 30.52
C ILE A 23 24.80 -4.63 31.01
N LYS A 24 26.04 -4.27 31.35
CA LYS A 24 26.41 -2.93 31.80
C LYS A 24 27.55 -2.35 30.96
N PHE A 25 27.33 -1.19 30.35
CA PHE A 25 28.35 -0.53 29.54
C PHE A 25 28.09 0.97 29.39
N LYS A 26 29.09 1.67 28.88
CA LYS A 26 29.01 3.08 28.51
C LYS A 26 28.53 3.19 27.04
N PRO A 27 27.27 3.56 26.79
CA PRO A 27 26.74 3.66 25.42
C PRO A 27 27.30 4.89 24.71
N LEU A 28 27.22 4.87 23.38
CA LEU A 28 27.73 5.94 22.51
C LEU A 28 27.22 7.33 22.94
N ASN A 29 28.13 8.30 22.96
CA ASN A 29 27.92 9.69 23.36
C ASN A 29 27.41 9.91 24.78
N GLN A 30 27.52 8.91 25.67
CA GLN A 30 27.26 9.08 27.09
C GLN A 30 28.55 9.09 27.89
N THR A 31 28.50 9.64 29.10
CA THR A 31 29.66 9.72 30.01
C THR A 31 29.64 8.63 31.09
N LYS A 32 28.45 8.14 31.44
CA LYS A 32 28.21 7.14 32.49
C LYS A 32 27.91 5.76 31.89
N GLU A 33 28.14 4.73 32.71
CA GLU A 33 27.67 3.38 32.42
C GLU A 33 26.20 3.24 32.81
N PHE A 34 25.48 2.44 32.03
CA PHE A 34 24.09 2.09 32.25
C PHE A 34 23.91 0.59 32.05
N THR A 35 22.96 0.00 32.77
CA THR A 35 22.45 -1.32 32.45
C THR A 35 21.58 -1.27 31.20
N ALA A 36 21.39 -2.39 30.51
CA ALA A 36 20.52 -2.42 29.34
C ALA A 36 19.05 -2.12 29.68
N ALA A 37 18.59 -2.49 30.89
CA ALA A 37 17.27 -2.11 31.40
C ALA A 37 17.12 -0.58 31.57
N GLU A 38 18.14 0.09 32.14
CA GLU A 38 18.18 1.54 32.26
C GLU A 38 18.21 2.23 30.89
N LEU A 39 18.96 1.68 29.94
CA LEU A 39 19.04 2.21 28.57
C LEU A 39 17.69 2.23 27.87
N MET A 40 16.86 1.19 28.06
CA MET A 40 15.50 1.17 27.53
C MET A 40 14.66 2.32 28.06
N THR A 41 14.86 2.72 29.32
CA THR A 41 14.15 3.85 29.91
C THR A 41 14.71 5.18 29.41
N LEU A 42 16.04 5.32 29.38
CA LEU A 42 16.75 6.51 28.93
C LEU A 42 16.35 6.90 27.49
N TYR A 43 16.33 5.93 26.58
CA TYR A 43 16.04 6.19 25.16
C TYR A 43 14.55 6.21 24.81
N SER A 44 13.65 6.04 25.78
CA SER A 44 12.21 6.09 25.53
C SER A 44 11.72 7.46 25.04
N GLY A 45 12.40 8.53 25.45
CA GLY A 45 12.17 9.89 24.98
C GLY A 45 13.04 10.31 23.79
N ASP A 46 13.98 9.47 23.35
CA ASP A 46 14.91 9.80 22.27
C ASP A 46 14.18 9.81 20.92
N SER A 47 14.39 10.84 20.10
CA SER A 47 13.66 10.98 18.84
C SER A 47 14.02 9.90 17.81
N HIS A 48 15.23 9.35 17.88
CA HIS A 48 15.77 8.38 16.93
C HIS A 48 15.66 6.95 17.47
N LEU A 49 16.15 6.71 18.68
CA LEU A 49 16.27 5.36 19.24
C LEU A 49 14.95 4.78 19.74
N LYS A 50 13.95 5.61 20.09
CA LYS A 50 12.65 5.14 20.61
C LYS A 50 11.94 4.15 19.67
N ALA A 51 12.16 4.29 18.36
CA ALA A 51 11.52 3.44 17.35
C ALA A 51 12.10 2.01 17.33
N TYR A 52 13.34 1.84 17.79
CA TYR A 52 14.04 0.55 17.77
C TYR A 52 13.92 -0.22 19.09
N LEU A 53 13.62 0.45 20.21
CA LEU A 53 13.46 -0.20 21.52
C LEU A 53 12.46 -1.38 21.48
N PRO A 54 11.26 -1.26 20.87
CA PRO A 54 10.28 -2.34 20.87
C PRO A 54 10.73 -3.64 20.20
N ILE A 55 11.82 -3.62 19.41
CA ILE A 55 12.35 -4.82 18.74
C ILE A 55 12.77 -5.87 19.78
N ILE A 56 13.40 -5.44 20.87
CA ILE A 56 13.91 -6.33 21.92
C ILE A 56 13.39 -6.02 23.32
N ARG A 57 12.75 -4.87 23.56
CA ARG A 57 12.37 -4.41 24.92
C ARG A 57 11.64 -5.47 25.75
N ASP A 58 10.70 -6.18 25.13
CA ASP A 58 9.83 -7.17 25.82
C ASP A 58 10.43 -8.59 25.83
N LYS A 59 11.69 -8.76 25.45
CA LYS A 59 12.39 -10.06 25.45
C LYS A 59 13.10 -10.29 26.78
N GLU A 60 13.18 -11.56 27.20
CA GLU A 60 13.86 -11.97 28.44
C GLU A 60 15.37 -11.68 28.42
N ARG A 61 15.98 -11.76 27.24
CA ARG A 61 17.42 -11.57 27.02
C ARG A 61 17.67 -10.67 25.83
N TYR A 62 18.71 -9.84 25.92
CA TYR A 62 19.09 -8.90 24.87
C TYR A 62 20.39 -9.35 24.17
N PRO A 63 20.50 -9.12 22.85
CA PRO A 63 21.72 -9.41 22.13
C PRO A 63 22.83 -8.44 22.55
N VAL A 64 24.03 -8.97 22.77
CA VAL A 64 25.22 -8.21 23.16
C VAL A 64 26.46 -8.81 22.51
N ILE A 65 27.41 -7.95 22.15
CA ILE A 65 28.69 -8.35 21.59
C ILE A 65 29.79 -7.94 22.55
N TYR A 66 30.62 -8.91 22.95
CA TYR A 66 31.76 -8.73 23.84
C TYR A 66 33.09 -8.94 23.13
N ASP A 67 34.13 -8.29 23.64
CA ASP A 67 35.52 -8.62 23.33
C ASP A 67 36.09 -9.67 24.32
N SER A 68 37.34 -10.08 24.12
CA SER A 68 38.04 -11.06 24.97
C SER A 68 38.34 -10.57 26.38
N ASN A 69 38.31 -9.26 26.62
CA ASN A 69 38.47 -8.66 27.94
C ASN A 69 37.12 -8.50 28.67
N GLY A 70 36.01 -8.92 28.05
CA GLY A 70 34.66 -8.74 28.59
C GLY A 70 34.09 -7.34 28.39
N VAL A 71 34.67 -6.53 27.51
CA VAL A 71 34.14 -5.20 27.17
C VAL A 71 32.98 -5.35 26.19
N VAL A 72 31.85 -4.67 26.48
CA VAL A 72 30.70 -4.60 25.56
C VAL A 72 31.06 -3.70 24.37
N CYS A 73 31.14 -4.29 23.18
CA CYS A 73 31.30 -3.59 21.92
C CYS A 73 29.99 -2.92 21.49
N SER A 74 28.89 -3.67 21.48
CA SER A 74 27.57 -3.16 21.09
C SER A 74 26.43 -3.97 21.72
N MET A 75 25.25 -3.35 21.78
CA MET A 75 23.99 -3.99 22.13
C MET A 75 23.01 -3.86 20.96
N PRO A 76 23.08 -4.77 19.97
CA PRO A 76 22.17 -4.75 18.84
C PRO A 76 20.70 -4.92 19.28
N PRO A 77 19.73 -4.33 18.57
CA PRO A 77 19.88 -3.39 17.46
C PRO A 77 19.94 -1.92 17.90
N ILE A 78 20.22 -1.65 19.19
CA ILE A 78 19.97 -0.33 19.80
C ILE A 78 21.16 0.61 19.67
N ILE A 79 22.32 0.26 20.23
CA ILE A 79 23.44 1.19 20.32
C ILE A 79 24.79 0.49 20.51
N ASN A 80 25.85 1.14 20.01
CA ASN A 80 27.24 0.71 20.20
C ASN A 80 27.82 1.30 21.50
N GLY A 81 28.91 0.72 21.99
CA GLY A 81 29.66 1.21 23.14
C GLY A 81 30.59 2.36 22.79
N GLU A 82 30.73 3.33 23.71
CA GLU A 82 31.62 4.48 23.57
C GLU A 82 33.10 4.06 23.48
N HIS A 83 33.47 2.94 24.10
CA HIS A 83 34.85 2.45 24.12
C HIS A 83 35.42 2.18 22.72
N SER A 84 34.59 1.58 21.87
CA SER A 84 34.94 1.16 20.51
C SER A 84 34.56 2.17 19.43
N LYS A 85 34.30 3.42 19.83
CA LYS A 85 33.79 4.47 18.94
C LYS A 85 34.79 4.82 17.84
N ILE A 86 34.32 4.75 16.59
CA ILE A 86 35.09 5.22 15.44
C ILE A 86 35.24 6.75 15.44
N THR A 87 36.43 7.22 15.05
CA THR A 87 36.76 8.64 14.90
C THR A 87 37.50 8.87 13.58
N LEU A 88 37.78 10.13 13.24
CA LEU A 88 38.59 10.46 12.06
C LEU A 88 40.04 9.93 12.14
N ASN A 89 40.49 9.53 13.33
CA ASN A 89 41.83 8.99 13.56
C ASN A 89 41.88 7.46 13.55
N THR A 90 40.73 6.78 13.49
CA THR A 90 40.63 5.31 13.49
C THR A 90 41.32 4.73 12.26
N LYS A 91 42.16 3.72 12.46
CA LYS A 91 42.96 3.09 11.39
C LYS A 91 42.40 1.75 10.95
N ASN A 92 41.98 0.93 11.90
CA ASN A 92 41.46 -0.41 11.68
C ASN A 92 40.01 -0.46 12.15
N VAL A 93 39.10 -0.91 11.28
CA VAL A 93 37.67 -0.96 11.58
C VAL A 93 37.21 -2.41 11.63
N PHE A 94 36.66 -2.82 12.77
CA PHE A 94 35.92 -4.07 12.89
C PHE A 94 34.44 -3.80 12.62
N ILE A 95 33.82 -4.63 11.78
CA ILE A 95 32.43 -4.46 11.35
C ILE A 95 31.67 -5.74 11.68
N GLU A 96 30.57 -5.59 12.41
CA GLU A 96 29.71 -6.69 12.77
C GLU A 96 28.25 -6.42 12.41
N ILE A 97 27.58 -7.46 11.90
CA ILE A 97 26.20 -7.36 11.43
C ILE A 97 25.39 -8.51 12.01
N THR A 98 24.49 -8.16 12.92
CA THR A 98 23.48 -9.06 13.46
C THR A 98 22.16 -8.83 12.73
N ALA A 99 21.49 -9.90 12.31
CA ALA A 99 20.15 -9.83 11.73
C ALA A 99 19.41 -11.16 11.96
N THR A 100 18.09 -11.11 11.77
CA THR A 100 17.25 -12.32 11.70
C THR A 100 17.33 -13.01 10.32
N ASP A 101 17.86 -12.32 9.31
CA ASP A 101 18.06 -12.82 7.96
C ASP A 101 19.56 -12.82 7.63
N LYS A 102 20.16 -14.01 7.62
CA LYS A 102 21.59 -14.24 7.37
C LYS A 102 22.03 -13.77 5.98
N HIS A 103 21.19 -13.99 4.97
CA HIS A 103 21.51 -13.62 3.60
C HIS A 103 21.60 -12.09 3.46
N LYS A 104 20.62 -11.36 4.02
CA LYS A 104 20.65 -9.90 4.05
C LYS A 104 21.83 -9.35 4.86
N ALA A 105 22.15 -9.97 6.00
CA ALA A 105 23.32 -9.57 6.79
C ALA A 105 24.61 -9.68 5.98
N SER A 106 24.79 -10.80 5.28
CA SER A 106 25.95 -11.00 4.39
C SER A 106 26.00 -9.97 3.27
N ILE A 107 24.86 -9.64 2.65
CA ILE A 107 24.79 -8.61 1.60
C ILE A 107 25.20 -7.25 2.13
N VAL A 108 24.70 -6.85 3.31
CA VAL A 108 25.06 -5.55 3.91
C VAL A 108 26.56 -5.51 4.21
N LEU A 109 27.12 -6.60 4.73
CA LEU A 109 28.55 -6.69 5.00
C LEU A 109 29.37 -6.54 3.71
N ASP A 110 29.08 -7.37 2.71
CA ASP A 110 29.74 -7.36 1.41
C ASP A 110 29.64 -5.98 0.74
N THR A 111 28.48 -5.32 0.84
CA THR A 111 28.26 -3.97 0.30
C THR A 111 29.15 -2.94 1.00
N VAL A 112 29.16 -2.92 2.33
CA VAL A 112 29.94 -1.95 3.10
C VAL A 112 31.44 -2.12 2.87
N VAL A 113 31.95 -3.35 2.92
CA VAL A 113 33.39 -3.61 2.74
C VAL A 113 33.84 -3.35 1.30
N THR A 114 33.01 -3.62 0.29
CA THR A 114 33.35 -3.32 -1.12
C THR A 114 33.34 -1.82 -1.41
N LEU A 115 32.42 -1.05 -0.79
CA LEU A 115 32.35 0.41 -0.91
C LEU A 115 33.57 1.10 -0.28
N PHE A 116 33.92 0.73 0.95
CA PHE A 116 34.97 1.40 1.72
C PHE A 116 36.37 0.81 1.50
N GLY A 117 36.47 -0.40 0.93
CA GLY A 117 37.76 -1.06 0.65
C GLY A 117 38.71 -0.24 -0.22
N GLN A 118 38.20 0.69 -1.04
CA GLN A 118 39.03 1.63 -1.83
C GLN A 118 39.88 2.58 -0.97
N TYR A 119 39.47 2.83 0.28
CA TYR A 119 40.16 3.74 1.21
C TYR A 119 41.16 3.02 2.13
N CYS A 120 41.26 1.68 2.04
CA CYS A 120 42.25 0.91 2.76
C CYS A 120 43.67 1.17 2.22
N LYS A 121 44.69 1.09 3.10
CA LYS A 121 46.10 1.20 2.72
C LYS A 121 46.47 0.22 1.59
N LYS A 122 45.98 -1.02 1.67
CA LYS A 122 45.96 -1.96 0.55
C LYS A 122 44.54 -1.91 -0.04
N GLN A 123 44.39 -1.16 -1.13
CA GLN A 123 43.09 -0.91 -1.73
C GLN A 123 42.37 -2.20 -2.12
N PHE A 124 41.04 -2.18 -1.99
CA PHE A 124 40.13 -3.29 -2.32
C PHE A 124 40.50 -4.62 -1.64
N THR A 125 41.05 -4.53 -0.44
CA THR A 125 41.33 -5.69 0.42
C THR A 125 40.52 -5.57 1.70
N VAL A 126 39.95 -6.69 2.15
CA VAL A 126 39.27 -6.85 3.44
C VAL A 126 39.81 -8.10 4.12
N GLU A 127 40.01 -8.02 5.42
CA GLU A 127 40.40 -9.18 6.23
C GLU A 127 39.16 -9.99 6.59
N GLN A 128 39.20 -11.29 6.33
CA GLN A 128 38.08 -12.17 6.68
C GLN A 128 38.09 -12.53 8.16
N VAL A 129 36.90 -12.66 8.73
CA VAL A 129 36.67 -13.07 10.12
C VAL A 129 35.98 -14.43 10.12
N GLU A 130 36.50 -15.38 10.91
CA GLU A 130 35.86 -16.67 11.17
C GLU A 130 34.73 -16.47 12.20
N ILE A 131 33.50 -16.74 11.79
CA ILE A 131 32.34 -16.83 12.68
C ILE A 131 32.18 -18.30 13.06
N VAL A 132 32.16 -18.57 14.36
CA VAL A 132 31.94 -19.90 14.93
C VAL A 132 30.56 -19.95 15.55
N TYR A 133 29.70 -20.83 15.04
CA TYR A 133 28.37 -21.07 15.59
C TYR A 133 28.45 -22.18 16.64
N GLU A 134 28.38 -21.82 17.93
CA GLU A 134 28.60 -22.77 19.02
C GLU A 134 27.63 -23.96 19.02
N GLU A 135 26.36 -23.74 18.65
CA GLU A 135 25.32 -24.78 18.69
C GLU A 135 25.49 -25.82 17.57
N SER A 136 25.83 -25.38 16.35
CA SER A 136 26.02 -26.28 15.20
C SER A 136 27.46 -26.77 15.06
N GLY A 137 28.43 -26.09 15.67
CA GLY A 137 29.86 -26.30 15.46
C GLY A 137 30.35 -25.82 14.09
N GLU A 138 29.48 -25.19 13.29
CA GLU A 138 29.83 -24.68 11.95
C GLU A 138 30.77 -23.47 12.05
N LYS A 139 31.68 -23.39 11.09
CA LYS A 139 32.64 -22.29 10.95
C LYS A 139 32.53 -21.71 9.56
N GLU A 140 32.38 -20.39 9.48
CA GLU A 140 32.21 -19.68 8.22
C GLU A 140 33.09 -18.44 8.18
N LEU A 141 33.64 -18.13 7.00
CA LEU A 141 34.46 -16.94 6.78
C LEU A 141 33.63 -15.86 6.11
N TYR A 142 33.69 -14.65 6.68
CA TYR A 142 33.02 -13.46 6.14
C TYR A 142 34.00 -12.30 6.01
N PRO A 143 33.81 -11.37 5.05
CA PRO A 143 32.78 -11.35 4.01
C PRO A 143 32.95 -12.47 2.96
N LEU A 144 31.87 -12.82 2.26
CA LEU A 144 31.88 -13.88 1.24
C LEU A 144 32.44 -13.36 -0.09
N LEU A 145 32.04 -12.16 -0.50
CA LEU A 145 32.46 -11.51 -1.75
C LEU A 145 32.33 -12.41 -2.99
N SER A 146 31.27 -13.24 -3.01
CA SER A 146 31.07 -14.23 -4.07
C SER A 146 30.79 -13.55 -5.41
N TYR A 147 31.53 -13.96 -6.44
CA TYR A 147 31.18 -13.66 -7.83
C TYR A 147 30.25 -14.74 -8.35
N ARG A 148 29.17 -14.33 -9.01
CA ARG A 148 28.22 -15.24 -9.66
C ARG A 148 28.43 -15.18 -11.16
N ASP A 149 28.32 -16.32 -11.83
CA ASP A 149 28.34 -16.39 -13.28
C ASP A 149 26.93 -16.61 -13.80
N MET A 150 26.54 -15.88 -14.83
CA MET A 150 25.27 -16.04 -15.55
C MET A 150 25.54 -16.06 -17.04
N GLU A 151 24.82 -16.92 -17.77
CA GLU A 151 24.86 -16.96 -19.23
C GLU A 151 23.55 -16.42 -19.78
N VAL A 152 23.64 -15.55 -20.78
CA VAL A 152 22.48 -14.95 -21.45
C VAL A 152 22.69 -14.97 -22.96
N THR A 153 21.58 -14.95 -23.70
CA THR A 153 21.65 -14.90 -25.16
C THR A 153 21.33 -13.49 -25.67
N THR A 154 22.18 -12.98 -26.57
CA THR A 154 22.01 -11.68 -27.22
C THR A 154 20.66 -11.56 -27.94
N PRO A 155 20.18 -12.59 -28.69
CA PRO A 155 18.90 -12.54 -29.37
C PRO A 155 17.72 -12.35 -28.41
N GLU A 156 17.71 -13.01 -27.25
CA GLU A 156 16.64 -12.83 -26.26
C GLU A 156 16.60 -11.42 -25.71
N ILE A 157 17.76 -10.84 -25.39
CA ILE A 157 17.85 -9.47 -24.89
C ILE A 157 17.41 -8.49 -25.97
N ASN A 158 17.86 -8.66 -27.21
CA ASN A 158 17.44 -7.83 -28.35
C ASN A 158 15.92 -7.89 -28.56
N ILE A 159 15.30 -9.07 -28.47
CA ILE A 159 13.84 -9.24 -28.57
C ILE A 159 13.14 -8.51 -27.43
N LYS A 160 13.56 -8.72 -26.18
CA LYS A 160 12.96 -8.10 -25.00
C LYS A 160 13.06 -6.57 -25.02
N MET A 161 14.21 -6.04 -25.43
CA MET A 161 14.49 -4.61 -25.41
C MET A 161 14.08 -3.90 -26.71
N GLY A 162 13.73 -4.63 -27.76
CA GLY A 162 13.42 -4.07 -29.08
C GLY A 162 14.64 -3.49 -29.79
N MET A 163 15.80 -4.15 -29.65
CA MET A 163 17.10 -3.69 -30.11
C MET A 163 17.71 -4.62 -31.16
N SER A 164 18.82 -4.19 -31.76
CA SER A 164 19.59 -5.00 -32.73
C SER A 164 21.08 -4.81 -32.51
N LEU A 165 21.53 -5.10 -31.29
CA LEU A 165 22.95 -5.06 -30.90
C LEU A 165 23.69 -6.34 -31.30
N THR A 166 24.98 -6.21 -31.63
CA THR A 166 25.87 -7.37 -31.73
C THR A 166 26.32 -7.86 -30.34
N ASP A 167 26.87 -9.08 -30.27
CA ASP A 167 27.39 -9.68 -29.04
C ASP A 167 28.46 -8.76 -28.39
N GLU A 168 29.35 -8.18 -29.21
CA GLU A 168 30.43 -7.30 -28.75
C GLU A 168 29.92 -5.95 -28.23
N GLU A 169 28.93 -5.38 -28.91
CA GLU A 169 28.29 -4.13 -28.47
C GLU A 169 27.58 -4.34 -27.14
N MET A 170 26.82 -5.42 -27.00
CA MET A 170 26.12 -5.76 -25.77
C MET A 170 27.09 -6.04 -24.62
N ALA A 171 28.17 -6.78 -24.88
CA ALA A 171 29.23 -7.00 -23.91
C ALA A 171 29.84 -5.66 -23.43
N LYS A 172 30.11 -4.73 -24.36
CA LYS A 172 30.67 -3.41 -24.02
C LYS A 172 29.71 -2.59 -23.15
N LEU A 173 28.40 -2.65 -23.42
CA LEU A 173 27.39 -1.99 -22.61
C LEU A 173 27.33 -2.57 -21.18
N LEU A 174 27.31 -3.89 -21.05
CA LEU A 174 27.31 -4.56 -19.74
C LEU A 174 28.57 -4.25 -18.93
N ASN A 175 29.74 -4.20 -19.58
CA ASN A 175 30.99 -3.81 -18.92
C ASN A 175 30.94 -2.37 -18.37
N ARG A 176 30.22 -1.43 -19.02
CA ARG A 176 29.99 -0.07 -18.48
C ARG A 176 29.12 -0.07 -17.23
N MET A 177 28.27 -1.08 -17.06
CA MET A 177 27.43 -1.30 -15.88
C MET A 177 28.14 -2.10 -14.78
N SER A 178 29.46 -2.26 -14.88
CA SER A 178 30.28 -3.08 -13.97
C SER A 178 29.93 -4.57 -13.99
N LEU A 179 29.30 -5.05 -15.06
CA LEU A 179 29.05 -6.47 -15.30
C LEU A 179 30.06 -6.97 -16.32
N LYS A 180 31.02 -7.77 -15.85
CA LYS A 180 32.09 -8.26 -16.71
C LYS A 180 31.52 -9.31 -17.67
N ALA A 181 31.22 -8.88 -18.89
CA ALA A 181 30.65 -9.70 -19.94
C ALA A 181 31.71 -10.07 -20.98
N VAL A 182 31.75 -11.35 -21.36
CA VAL A 182 32.59 -11.89 -22.43
C VAL A 182 31.75 -12.71 -23.39
N VAL A 183 32.04 -12.61 -24.68
CA VAL A 183 31.44 -13.47 -25.71
C VAL A 183 32.13 -14.82 -25.64
N VAL A 184 31.37 -15.88 -25.35
CA VAL A 184 31.90 -17.25 -25.27
C VAL A 184 31.73 -17.96 -26.59
N GLU A 185 30.55 -17.81 -27.19
CA GLU A 185 30.18 -18.33 -28.49
C GLU A 185 29.25 -17.33 -29.18
N LYS A 186 28.97 -17.55 -30.47
CA LYS A 186 28.01 -16.71 -31.21
C LYS A 186 26.65 -16.71 -30.50
N ASN A 187 26.12 -15.53 -30.23
CA ASN A 187 24.87 -15.27 -29.49
C ASN A 187 24.88 -15.60 -27.99
N LEU A 188 26.04 -15.92 -27.39
CA LEU A 188 26.14 -16.33 -25.99
C LEU A 188 27.16 -15.47 -25.23
N LEU A 189 26.65 -14.69 -24.26
CA LEU A 189 27.48 -13.94 -23.33
C LEU A 189 27.55 -14.64 -21.98
N LYS A 190 28.77 -14.78 -21.46
CA LYS A 190 29.00 -15.12 -20.06
C LYS A 190 29.28 -13.84 -19.27
N ILE A 191 28.51 -13.65 -18.22
CA ILE A 191 28.53 -12.45 -17.38
C ILE A 191 28.96 -12.84 -15.99
N ARG A 192 30.02 -12.21 -15.53
CA ARG A 192 30.50 -12.34 -14.16
C ARG A 192 29.96 -11.19 -13.33
N ILE A 193 28.99 -11.51 -12.48
CA ILE A 193 28.27 -10.61 -11.58
C ILE A 193 29.12 -10.39 -10.33
N PRO A 194 29.52 -9.14 -10.04
CA PRO A 194 30.28 -8.83 -8.83
C PRO A 194 29.41 -8.90 -7.57
N PRO A 195 30.02 -9.07 -6.38
CA PRO A 195 29.29 -9.05 -5.11
C PRO A 195 28.61 -7.70 -4.80
N THR A 196 28.98 -6.64 -5.52
CA THR A 196 28.31 -5.33 -5.47
C THR A 196 26.96 -5.30 -6.18
N ARG A 197 26.64 -6.30 -7.00
CA ARG A 197 25.40 -6.40 -7.79
C ARG A 197 24.54 -7.57 -7.32
N GLN A 198 23.95 -7.40 -6.14
CA GLN A 198 23.04 -8.37 -5.52
C GLN A 198 21.61 -8.29 -6.10
N ASP A 199 21.30 -7.19 -6.79
CA ASP A 199 20.06 -6.93 -7.51
C ASP A 199 19.85 -7.86 -8.72
N ILE A 200 20.93 -8.41 -9.28
CA ILE A 200 20.84 -9.32 -10.43
C ILE A 200 20.45 -10.70 -9.95
N LEU A 201 19.20 -11.08 -10.21
CA LEU A 201 18.61 -12.36 -9.82
C LEU A 201 18.17 -13.17 -11.06
N HIS A 202 17.98 -12.50 -12.20
CA HIS A 202 17.48 -13.08 -13.44
C HIS A 202 18.12 -12.44 -14.68
N ALA A 203 18.02 -13.11 -15.83
CA ALA A 203 18.47 -12.57 -17.12
C ALA A 203 17.75 -11.28 -17.54
N CYS A 204 16.61 -10.96 -16.91
CA CYS A 204 15.89 -9.69 -17.17
C CYS A 204 16.64 -8.50 -16.58
N ASP A 205 17.34 -8.67 -15.46
CA ASP A 205 18.12 -7.59 -14.83
C ASP A 205 19.36 -7.26 -15.69
N ILE A 206 19.88 -8.26 -16.40
CA ILE A 206 20.90 -8.06 -17.44
C ILE A 206 20.33 -7.26 -18.62
N ALA A 207 19.11 -7.59 -19.07
CA ALA A 207 18.47 -6.85 -20.16
C ALA A 207 18.18 -5.39 -19.77
N GLU A 208 17.78 -5.14 -18.52
CA GLU A 208 17.64 -3.80 -17.95
C GLU A 208 18.97 -3.03 -18.05
N ASP A 209 20.07 -3.61 -17.57
CA ASP A 209 21.40 -2.99 -17.62
C ASP A 209 21.86 -2.67 -19.04
N VAL A 210 21.58 -3.56 -20.01
CA VAL A 210 21.82 -3.28 -21.44
C VAL A 210 21.03 -2.05 -21.88
N GLY A 211 19.75 -1.99 -21.51
CA GLY A 211 18.88 -0.86 -21.83
C GLY A 211 19.32 0.46 -21.21
N VAL A 212 19.71 0.45 -19.94
CA VAL A 212 20.24 1.62 -19.22
C VAL A 212 21.55 2.10 -19.87
N ALA A 213 22.48 1.18 -20.12
CA ALA A 213 23.76 1.50 -20.73
C ALA A 213 23.64 2.01 -22.18
N TYR A 214 22.67 1.48 -22.93
CA TYR A 214 22.32 1.97 -24.27
C TYR A 214 21.65 3.34 -24.22
N GLY A 215 20.87 3.61 -23.18
CA GLY A 215 20.08 4.81 -22.99
C GLY A 215 18.70 4.68 -23.62
N PHE A 216 17.65 4.64 -22.79
CA PHE A 216 16.27 4.43 -23.25
C PHE A 216 15.80 5.44 -24.31
N ASN A 217 16.31 6.66 -24.31
CA ASN A 217 15.96 7.67 -25.32
C ASN A 217 16.44 7.32 -26.74
N ASN A 218 17.39 6.38 -26.87
CA ASN A 218 17.87 5.88 -28.15
C ASN A 218 17.02 4.74 -28.71
N LEU A 219 16.09 4.19 -27.92
CA LEU A 219 15.19 3.13 -28.37
C LEU A 219 14.17 3.69 -29.37
N VAL A 220 14.04 3.02 -30.51
CA VAL A 220 13.05 3.36 -31.53
C VAL A 220 11.67 2.95 -31.02
N LYS A 221 10.79 3.92 -30.79
CA LYS A 221 9.40 3.67 -30.40
C LYS A 221 8.68 2.91 -31.52
N LYS A 222 8.08 1.78 -31.18
CA LYS A 222 7.26 0.97 -32.10
C LYS A 222 5.90 0.73 -31.47
N LEU A 223 4.86 0.71 -32.30
CA LEU A 223 3.54 0.24 -31.88
C LEU A 223 3.55 -1.29 -31.89
N PRO A 224 2.90 -1.96 -30.92
CA PRO A 224 2.77 -3.41 -30.94
C PRO A 224 1.98 -3.84 -32.17
N GLU A 225 2.46 -4.88 -32.87
CA GLU A 225 1.83 -5.46 -34.05
C GLU A 225 0.67 -6.40 -33.67
N ALA A 226 -0.23 -5.92 -32.81
CA ALA A 226 -1.39 -6.67 -32.35
C ALA A 226 -2.66 -5.85 -32.60
N MET A 227 -3.55 -6.35 -33.45
CA MET A 227 -4.89 -5.79 -33.60
C MET A 227 -5.82 -6.43 -32.58
N THR A 228 -6.48 -5.60 -31.78
CA THR A 228 -7.46 -6.03 -30.79
C THR A 228 -8.77 -5.28 -31.00
N VAL A 229 -9.89 -5.94 -30.73
CA VAL A 229 -11.22 -5.32 -30.76
C VAL A 229 -11.65 -5.07 -29.33
N ALA A 230 -11.89 -3.80 -29.00
CA ALA A 230 -12.32 -3.42 -27.65
C ALA A 230 -13.81 -3.71 -27.44
N GLN A 231 -14.18 -4.10 -26.22
CA GLN A 231 -15.56 -4.19 -25.76
C GLN A 231 -15.72 -3.47 -24.42
N PRO A 232 -16.77 -2.65 -24.25
CA PRO A 232 -17.05 -2.03 -22.97
C PRO A 232 -17.64 -3.06 -22.00
N LEU A 233 -17.31 -2.95 -20.71
CA LEU A 233 -18.02 -3.69 -19.67
C LEU A 233 -19.49 -3.23 -19.66
N PRO A 234 -20.48 -4.13 -19.84
CA PRO A 234 -21.90 -3.75 -19.98
C PRO A 234 -22.41 -2.81 -18.87
N LEU A 235 -22.07 -3.11 -17.61
CA LEU A 235 -22.44 -2.28 -16.46
C LEU A 235 -21.90 -0.84 -16.54
N ASN A 236 -20.66 -0.66 -17.00
CA ASN A 236 -20.08 0.69 -17.17
C ASN A 236 -20.73 1.42 -18.33
N LYS A 237 -20.98 0.73 -19.45
CA LYS A 237 -21.70 1.31 -20.59
C LYS A 237 -23.08 1.80 -20.18
N LEU A 238 -23.84 0.99 -19.42
CA LEU A 238 -25.14 1.39 -18.89
C LEU A 238 -25.02 2.60 -17.96
N SER A 239 -24.04 2.57 -17.04
CA SER A 239 -23.78 3.69 -16.11
C SER A 239 -23.53 5.00 -16.86
N ASP A 240 -22.72 4.98 -17.92
CA ASP A 240 -22.37 6.17 -18.70
C ASP A 240 -23.56 6.72 -19.50
N LEU A 241 -24.39 5.84 -20.06
CA LEU A 241 -25.63 6.24 -20.72
C LEU A 241 -26.59 6.92 -19.72
N LEU A 242 -26.76 6.34 -18.52
CA LEU A 242 -27.60 6.91 -17.48
C LEU A 242 -27.08 8.27 -17.00
N ARG A 243 -25.77 8.45 -16.81
CA ARG A 243 -25.17 9.74 -16.44
C ARG A 243 -25.55 10.85 -17.40
N ILE A 244 -25.44 10.60 -18.71
CA ILE A 244 -25.77 11.58 -19.75
C ILE A 244 -27.25 11.95 -19.69
N GLU A 245 -28.14 10.95 -19.57
CA GLU A 245 -29.58 11.17 -19.48
C GLU A 245 -29.99 11.95 -18.23
N ILE A 246 -29.36 11.65 -17.09
CA ILE A 246 -29.61 12.35 -15.83
C ILE A 246 -29.13 13.80 -15.89
N ALA A 247 -27.93 14.03 -16.44
CA ALA A 247 -27.42 15.37 -16.66
C ALA A 247 -28.33 16.18 -17.60
N ALA A 248 -28.85 15.54 -18.67
CA ALA A 248 -29.81 16.17 -19.58
C ALA A 248 -31.15 16.50 -18.89
N ALA A 249 -31.52 15.77 -17.83
CA ALA A 249 -32.68 16.08 -16.98
C ALA A 249 -32.41 17.21 -15.95
N GLY A 250 -31.23 17.84 -15.99
CA GLY A 250 -30.88 19.00 -15.16
C GLY A 250 -30.40 18.65 -13.75
N TRP A 251 -29.87 17.43 -13.55
CA TRP A 251 -29.23 17.01 -12.31
C TRP A 251 -27.71 17.13 -12.42
N THR A 252 -27.05 17.43 -11.30
CA THR A 252 -25.59 17.58 -11.24
C THR A 252 -24.96 16.35 -10.59
N GLU A 253 -23.99 15.74 -11.27
CA GLU A 253 -23.27 14.58 -10.72
C GLU A 253 -22.31 15.03 -9.61
N ALA A 254 -22.30 14.31 -8.50
CA ALA A 254 -21.34 14.46 -7.42
C ALA A 254 -20.32 13.30 -7.44
N LEU A 255 -19.11 13.57 -6.95
CA LEU A 255 -18.07 12.57 -6.77
C LEU A 255 -17.66 12.53 -5.30
N ASN A 256 -18.16 11.54 -4.57
CA ASN A 256 -17.92 11.43 -3.13
C ASN A 256 -16.85 10.37 -2.81
N PHE A 257 -16.27 10.47 -1.62
CA PHE A 257 -15.35 9.47 -1.12
C PHE A 257 -16.06 8.12 -0.90
N ALA A 258 -15.36 7.03 -1.23
CA ALA A 258 -15.83 5.67 -0.95
C ALA A 258 -15.68 5.28 0.54
N LEU A 259 -14.90 6.05 1.30
CA LEU A 259 -14.69 5.86 2.74
C LEU A 259 -15.44 6.94 3.51
N CYS A 260 -16.03 6.55 4.64
CA CYS A 260 -16.78 7.43 5.52
C CYS A 260 -16.65 7.00 6.98
N SER A 261 -17.22 7.80 7.88
CA SER A 261 -17.33 7.43 9.29
C SER A 261 -18.40 6.36 9.50
N ARG A 262 -18.33 5.63 10.61
CA ARG A 262 -19.37 4.66 10.98
C ARG A 262 -20.72 5.34 11.15
N ASP A 263 -20.74 6.53 11.72
CA ASP A 263 -21.96 7.27 12.02
C ASP A 263 -22.69 7.70 10.74
N ASP A 264 -21.95 8.04 9.68
CA ASP A 264 -22.52 8.44 8.39
C ASP A 264 -23.44 7.40 7.78
N VAL A 265 -23.04 6.13 7.83
CA VAL A 265 -23.82 5.02 7.25
C VAL A 265 -24.80 4.40 8.22
N SER A 266 -24.75 4.78 9.51
CA SER A 266 -25.57 4.18 10.56
C SER A 266 -26.38 5.22 11.33
N VAL A 267 -25.82 5.82 12.37
CA VAL A 267 -26.51 6.75 13.28
C VAL A 267 -27.15 7.91 12.52
N HIS A 268 -26.41 8.57 11.62
CA HIS A 268 -26.90 9.74 10.87
C HIS A 268 -28.02 9.38 9.89
N LEU A 269 -28.10 8.13 9.42
CA LEU A 269 -29.20 7.62 8.59
C LEU A 269 -30.30 6.92 9.41
N ARG A 270 -30.17 6.84 10.74
CA ARG A 270 -31.08 6.10 11.64
C ARG A 270 -31.12 4.59 11.34
N GLN A 271 -30.00 4.03 10.89
CA GLN A 271 -29.83 2.62 10.50
C GLN A 271 -28.71 1.96 11.32
N PRO A 272 -28.90 1.69 12.63
CA PRO A 272 -27.83 1.13 13.47
C PRO A 272 -27.34 -0.25 12.98
N ASP A 273 -28.22 -1.02 12.34
CA ASP A 273 -27.89 -2.35 11.80
C ASP A 273 -27.06 -2.30 10.50
N ALA A 274 -26.93 -1.14 9.84
CA ALA A 274 -26.16 -1.00 8.61
C ALA A 274 -24.66 -1.32 8.80
N LEU A 275 -24.13 -1.18 10.01
CA LEU A 275 -22.74 -1.56 10.31
C LEU A 275 -22.49 -3.07 10.20
N LYS A 276 -23.52 -3.90 10.30
CA LYS A 276 -23.39 -5.36 10.15
C LYS A 276 -22.93 -5.73 8.74
N SER A 277 -23.41 -5.03 7.72
CA SER A 277 -23.04 -5.22 6.31
C SER A 277 -21.87 -4.35 5.86
N ALA A 278 -21.42 -3.37 6.67
CA ALA A 278 -20.31 -2.48 6.33
C ALA A 278 -18.94 -3.15 6.48
N VAL A 279 -18.00 -2.85 5.58
CA VAL A 279 -16.58 -3.25 5.68
C VAL A 279 -15.82 -2.23 6.52
N HIS A 280 -15.08 -2.68 7.53
CA HIS A 280 -14.32 -1.83 8.44
C HIS A 280 -12.84 -1.76 8.05
N ILE A 281 -12.26 -0.56 8.12
CA ILE A 281 -10.83 -0.35 7.96
C ILE A 281 -10.13 -0.66 9.29
N GLY A 282 -9.07 -1.48 9.25
CA GLY A 282 -8.40 -1.98 10.47
C GLY A 282 -7.69 -0.90 11.28
N ASN A 283 -6.88 -0.04 10.63
CA ASN A 283 -6.10 1.02 11.28
C ASN A 283 -6.36 2.38 10.62
N PRO A 284 -7.59 2.94 10.75
CA PRO A 284 -7.95 4.19 10.10
C PRO A 284 -7.18 5.36 10.72
N LYS A 285 -6.68 6.27 9.86
CA LYS A 285 -5.95 7.47 10.31
C LYS A 285 -6.87 8.57 10.83
N THR A 286 -8.10 8.62 10.33
CA THR A 286 -9.11 9.63 10.66
C THR A 286 -10.46 8.96 10.86
N LEU A 287 -11.39 9.66 11.54
CA LEU A 287 -12.77 9.18 11.73
C LEU A 287 -13.52 9.02 10.39
N GLU A 288 -13.19 9.85 9.40
CA GLU A 288 -13.80 9.80 8.07
C GLU A 288 -13.42 8.55 7.26
N PHE A 289 -12.45 7.74 7.71
CA PHE A 289 -11.99 6.54 7.00
C PHE A 289 -12.22 5.24 7.77
N GLN A 290 -13.25 5.18 8.61
CA GLN A 290 -13.52 4.00 9.44
C GLN A 290 -14.18 2.84 8.69
N VAL A 291 -15.02 3.15 7.70
CA VAL A 291 -15.77 2.15 6.93
C VAL A 291 -15.83 2.52 5.45
N ALA A 292 -16.00 1.49 4.62
CA ALA A 292 -16.42 1.69 3.25
C ALA A 292 -17.93 2.01 3.19
N ARG A 293 -18.33 2.90 2.28
CA ARG A 293 -19.73 3.33 2.14
C ARG A 293 -20.63 2.15 1.75
N THR A 294 -21.75 2.01 2.45
CA THR A 294 -22.81 1.02 2.15
C THR A 294 -24.01 1.64 1.41
N SER A 295 -24.00 2.96 1.26
CA SER A 295 -24.99 3.79 0.59
C SER A 295 -24.29 5.02 0.01
N LEU A 296 -24.81 5.56 -1.09
CA LEU A 296 -24.31 6.81 -1.68
C LEU A 296 -24.93 8.07 -1.02
N MET A 297 -26.05 7.90 -0.30
CA MET A 297 -26.76 9.02 0.33
C MET A 297 -25.90 9.87 1.27
N PRO A 298 -25.08 9.32 2.20
CA PRO A 298 -24.30 10.14 3.12
C PRO A 298 -23.34 11.10 2.41
N GLY A 299 -22.72 10.66 1.31
CA GLY A 299 -21.84 11.51 0.50
C GLY A 299 -22.60 12.66 -0.15
N LEU A 300 -23.77 12.37 -0.74
CA LEU A 300 -24.65 13.38 -1.33
C LEU A 300 -25.15 14.38 -0.28
N LEU A 301 -25.54 13.93 0.91
CA LEU A 301 -26.00 14.79 2.00
C LEU A 301 -24.88 15.67 2.58
N LYS A 302 -23.67 15.12 2.74
CA LYS A 302 -22.48 15.92 3.07
C LYS A 302 -22.17 16.96 2.00
N THR A 303 -22.31 16.60 0.73
CA THR A 303 -22.13 17.54 -0.39
C THR A 303 -23.14 18.69 -0.32
N LEU A 304 -24.42 18.40 -0.07
CA LEU A 304 -25.42 19.45 0.20
C LEU A 304 -25.03 20.29 1.42
N GLY A 305 -24.53 19.65 2.48
CA GLY A 305 -24.08 20.29 3.71
C GLY A 305 -22.97 21.32 3.48
N SER A 306 -22.05 21.02 2.56
CA SER A 306 -20.95 21.92 2.18
C SER A 306 -21.35 23.00 1.17
N ASN A 307 -22.55 22.92 0.56
CA ASN A 307 -23.00 23.80 -0.52
C ASN A 307 -24.34 24.50 -0.19
N ARG A 308 -24.63 24.75 1.09
CA ARG A 308 -25.92 25.34 1.52
C ARG A 308 -26.18 26.74 0.98
N ASP A 309 -25.12 27.48 0.65
CA ASP A 309 -25.20 28.85 0.13
C ASP A 309 -25.51 28.91 -1.36
N MET A 310 -25.56 27.75 -2.04
CA MET A 310 -25.89 27.69 -3.46
C MET A 310 -27.38 27.96 -3.72
N PRO A 311 -27.74 28.55 -4.87
CA PRO A 311 -29.13 28.79 -5.24
C PRO A 311 -29.95 27.51 -5.27
N LEU A 312 -31.14 27.56 -4.66
CA LEU A 312 -32.11 26.47 -4.68
C LEU A 312 -32.93 26.46 -5.99
N PRO A 313 -33.43 25.30 -6.44
CA PRO A 313 -33.26 23.97 -5.84
C PRO A 313 -31.93 23.30 -6.19
N LEU A 314 -31.36 22.53 -5.26
CA LEU A 314 -30.20 21.68 -5.53
C LEU A 314 -30.64 20.27 -5.93
N LYS A 315 -30.14 19.81 -7.09
CA LYS A 315 -30.43 18.49 -7.67
C LYS A 315 -29.12 17.75 -7.86
N LEU A 316 -28.77 16.87 -6.93
CA LEU A 316 -27.52 16.12 -7.00
C LEU A 316 -27.80 14.64 -7.23
N PHE A 317 -26.95 13.98 -7.99
CA PHE A 317 -26.97 12.53 -8.13
C PHE A 317 -25.55 11.97 -8.10
N GLU A 318 -25.43 10.69 -7.78
CA GLU A 318 -24.19 9.93 -7.90
C GLU A 318 -24.53 8.52 -8.38
N LEU A 319 -23.76 8.03 -9.35
CA LEU A 319 -23.88 6.67 -9.86
C LEU A 319 -22.55 5.96 -9.67
N GLN A 320 -22.40 5.19 -8.60
CA GLN A 320 -21.13 4.60 -8.20
C GLN A 320 -21.30 3.33 -7.36
N ASP A 321 -20.19 2.65 -7.09
CA ASP A 321 -20.15 1.45 -6.25
C ASP A 321 -20.29 1.78 -4.76
N VAL A 322 -21.06 0.94 -4.07
CA VAL A 322 -21.02 0.76 -2.62
C VAL A 322 -20.41 -0.60 -2.28
N ILE A 323 -19.90 -0.76 -1.05
CA ILE A 323 -19.20 -1.96 -0.62
C ILE A 323 -19.99 -2.62 0.50
N LEU A 324 -20.32 -3.90 0.32
CA LEU A 324 -21.09 -4.69 1.26
C LEU A 324 -20.34 -5.98 1.60
N LYS A 325 -20.38 -6.41 2.85
CA LYS A 325 -19.92 -7.73 3.25
C LYS A 325 -20.75 -8.80 2.54
N ASP A 326 -20.06 -9.78 1.97
CA ASP A 326 -20.67 -10.95 1.35
C ASP A 326 -19.77 -12.17 1.60
N PRO A 327 -20.17 -13.10 2.49
CA PRO A 327 -19.37 -14.28 2.82
C PRO A 327 -19.24 -15.26 1.64
N ASN A 328 -20.01 -15.08 0.57
CA ASN A 328 -19.93 -15.91 -0.62
C ASN A 328 -18.85 -15.43 -1.62
N GLN A 329 -18.23 -14.27 -1.38
CA GLN A 329 -17.10 -13.79 -2.17
C GLN A 329 -15.77 -14.23 -1.54
N ASP A 330 -14.76 -14.43 -2.39
CA ASP A 330 -13.40 -14.78 -2.00
C ASP A 330 -12.75 -13.75 -1.05
N THR A 331 -13.04 -12.47 -1.28
CA THR A 331 -12.58 -11.34 -0.45
C THR A 331 -13.47 -11.07 0.77
N GLY A 332 -14.61 -11.75 0.89
CA GLY A 332 -15.60 -11.51 1.95
C GLY A 332 -16.44 -10.23 1.79
N ALA A 333 -16.29 -9.52 0.67
CA ALA A 333 -17.04 -8.32 0.32
C ALA A 333 -17.36 -8.28 -1.18
N ARG A 334 -18.40 -7.55 -1.54
CA ARG A 334 -18.78 -7.28 -2.94
C ARG A 334 -19.03 -5.79 -3.15
N ASN A 335 -18.79 -5.34 -4.38
CA ASN A 335 -19.27 -4.05 -4.85
C ASN A 335 -20.71 -4.19 -5.37
N GLU A 336 -21.48 -3.12 -5.25
CA GLU A 336 -22.81 -3.00 -5.84
C GLU A 336 -22.97 -1.62 -6.48
N ARG A 337 -23.23 -1.57 -7.79
CA ARG A 337 -23.42 -0.32 -8.53
C ARG A 337 -24.79 0.27 -8.24
N ARG A 338 -24.79 1.42 -7.57
CA ARG A 338 -26.01 2.13 -7.20
C ARG A 338 -26.11 3.48 -7.89
N LEU A 339 -27.34 3.92 -8.11
CA LEU A 339 -27.72 5.27 -8.48
C LEU A 339 -28.46 5.90 -7.31
N ALA A 340 -27.93 6.99 -6.77
CA ALA A 340 -28.60 7.80 -5.78
C ALA A 340 -28.81 9.24 -6.26
N ALA A 341 -29.89 9.86 -5.80
CA ALA A 341 -30.24 11.23 -6.14
C ALA A 341 -30.91 11.93 -4.94
N VAL A 342 -30.61 13.22 -4.76
CA VAL A 342 -31.17 14.07 -3.70
C VAL A 342 -31.70 15.38 -4.27
N PHE A 343 -32.93 15.72 -3.90
CA PHE A 343 -33.59 16.98 -4.23
C PHE A 343 -33.75 17.81 -2.96
N TYR A 344 -33.06 18.96 -2.90
CA TYR A 344 -33.04 19.85 -1.74
C TYR A 344 -33.64 21.21 -2.08
N ASN A 345 -34.73 21.58 -1.40
CA ASN A 345 -35.47 22.81 -1.64
C ASN A 345 -36.35 23.19 -0.44
N LYS A 346 -36.98 24.37 -0.49
CA LYS A 346 -37.95 24.83 0.53
C LYS A 346 -39.14 23.87 0.70
N SER A 347 -39.55 23.19 -0.37
CA SER A 347 -40.51 22.08 -0.36
C SER A 347 -39.79 20.76 -0.58
N ALA A 348 -40.32 19.67 0.00
CA ALA A 348 -39.69 18.35 -0.09
C ALA A 348 -39.57 17.82 -1.52
N GLY A 349 -40.53 18.12 -2.41
CA GLY A 349 -40.47 17.72 -3.82
C GLY A 349 -40.47 16.21 -4.04
N PHE A 350 -41.33 15.47 -3.33
CA PHE A 350 -41.45 14.02 -3.51
C PHE A 350 -41.84 13.65 -4.95
N GLU A 351 -42.71 14.45 -5.56
CA GLU A 351 -43.11 14.35 -6.96
C GLU A 351 -41.94 14.52 -7.93
N VAL A 352 -40.90 15.29 -7.56
CA VAL A 352 -39.71 15.49 -8.39
C VAL A 352 -38.82 14.25 -8.36
N ILE A 353 -38.63 13.65 -7.18
CA ILE A 353 -37.82 12.43 -7.05
C ILE A 353 -38.52 11.21 -7.65
N HIS A 354 -39.86 11.18 -7.57
CA HIS A 354 -40.67 10.20 -8.27
C HIS A 354 -40.56 10.36 -9.79
N GLY A 355 -40.67 11.59 -10.32
CA GLY A 355 -40.46 11.85 -11.74
C GLY A 355 -39.03 11.53 -12.21
N PHE A 356 -38.03 11.66 -11.33
CA PHE A 356 -36.67 11.19 -11.58
C PHE A 356 -36.64 9.67 -11.77
N LEU A 357 -37.22 8.91 -10.84
CA LEU A 357 -37.35 7.44 -10.97
C LEU A 357 -38.03 7.05 -12.29
N ASP A 358 -39.17 7.67 -12.61
CA ASP A 358 -39.92 7.39 -13.82
C ASP A 358 -39.08 7.64 -15.08
N ARG A 359 -38.26 8.70 -15.09
CA ARG A 359 -37.33 8.99 -16.18
C ARG A 359 -36.26 7.90 -16.29
N ILE A 360 -35.65 7.48 -15.18
CA ILE A 360 -34.65 6.41 -15.19
C ILE A 360 -35.24 5.10 -15.72
N MET A 361 -36.39 4.68 -15.19
CA MET A 361 -37.03 3.44 -15.61
C MET A 361 -37.42 3.48 -17.09
N ARG A 362 -37.85 4.64 -17.61
CA ARG A 362 -38.09 4.83 -19.04
C ARG A 362 -36.81 4.73 -19.88
N CYS A 363 -35.68 5.27 -19.40
CA CYS A 363 -34.39 5.12 -20.08
C CYS A 363 -33.90 3.66 -20.09
N LEU A 364 -34.31 2.88 -19.10
CA LEU A 364 -34.04 1.43 -19.00
C LEU A 364 -35.07 0.56 -19.75
N ASP A 365 -36.05 1.17 -20.42
CA ASP A 365 -37.17 0.50 -21.08
C ASP A 365 -38.02 -0.39 -20.14
N VAL A 366 -38.16 0.03 -18.88
CA VAL A 366 -38.96 -0.67 -17.86
C VAL A 366 -40.24 0.10 -17.59
N SER A 367 -41.38 -0.50 -17.96
CA SER A 367 -42.70 0.11 -17.79
C SER A 367 -43.21 0.04 -16.35
N PHE A 368 -44.04 1.01 -15.95
CA PHE A 368 -44.72 0.98 -14.67
C PHE A 368 -45.94 0.04 -14.73
N GLY A 369 -46.05 -0.90 -13.80
CA GLY A 369 -47.15 -1.86 -13.80
C GLY A 369 -46.96 -3.05 -12.86
N LYS A 370 -47.98 -3.92 -12.81
CA LYS A 370 -47.93 -5.19 -12.06
C LYS A 370 -47.60 -6.40 -12.93
N ASP A 371 -47.44 -6.18 -14.23
CA ASP A 371 -47.16 -7.23 -15.20
C ASP A 371 -45.70 -7.73 -15.12
N LYS A 372 -45.44 -8.89 -15.72
CA LYS A 372 -44.07 -9.42 -15.82
C LYS A 372 -43.20 -8.43 -16.60
N GLY A 373 -42.05 -8.06 -16.02
CA GLY A 373 -41.11 -7.11 -16.63
C GLY A 373 -41.33 -5.64 -16.28
N CYS A 374 -42.38 -5.32 -15.51
CA CYS A 374 -42.62 -3.95 -15.03
C CYS A 374 -41.96 -3.68 -13.67
N TYR A 375 -41.78 -2.40 -13.34
CA TYR A 375 -41.49 -1.96 -11.98
C TYR A 375 -42.74 -1.40 -11.30
N ARG A 376 -42.75 -1.43 -9.97
CA ARG A 376 -43.80 -0.84 -9.14
C ARG A 376 -43.23 -0.22 -7.87
N ILE A 377 -44.07 0.57 -7.24
CA ILE A 377 -43.74 1.31 -6.02
C ILE A 377 -44.70 0.85 -4.93
N GLU A 378 -44.16 0.45 -3.79
CA GLU A 378 -44.94 -0.04 -2.65
C GLU A 378 -44.69 0.86 -1.43
N ALA A 379 -45.75 1.35 -0.80
CA ALA A 379 -45.62 2.13 0.43
C ALA A 379 -44.95 1.28 1.51
N LYS A 380 -43.88 1.82 2.10
CA LYS A 380 -43.10 1.13 3.12
C LYS A 380 -42.49 2.16 4.07
N ASP A 381 -42.54 1.87 5.36
CA ASP A 381 -41.82 2.68 6.35
C ASP A 381 -40.37 2.22 6.46
N ASP A 382 -39.45 3.19 6.41
CA ASP A 382 -38.03 3.01 6.66
C ASP A 382 -37.55 4.16 7.57
N PRO A 383 -36.74 3.88 8.62
CA PRO A 383 -36.31 4.89 9.59
C PRO A 383 -35.62 6.11 8.99
N THR A 384 -34.95 5.97 7.85
CA THR A 384 -34.24 7.05 7.16
C THR A 384 -35.19 8.13 6.66
N PHE A 385 -36.46 7.77 6.43
CA PHE A 385 -37.46 8.60 5.78
C PHE A 385 -38.58 9.01 6.74
N PHE A 386 -39.34 10.03 6.35
CA PHE A 386 -40.49 10.52 7.09
C PHE A 386 -41.66 9.51 7.00
N PRO A 387 -42.32 9.15 8.11
CA PRO A 387 -43.38 8.14 8.12
C PRO A 387 -44.49 8.42 7.10
N GLY A 388 -44.90 7.40 6.35
CA GLY A 388 -45.90 7.51 5.28
C GLY A 388 -45.46 8.29 4.04
N ARG A 389 -44.18 8.71 3.97
CA ARG A 389 -43.56 9.40 2.81
C ARG A 389 -42.34 8.67 2.29
N CYS A 390 -42.39 7.35 2.33
CA CYS A 390 -41.38 6.44 1.83
C CYS A 390 -42.02 5.34 0.99
N ALA A 391 -41.32 4.92 -0.06
CA ALA A 391 -41.74 3.81 -0.88
C ALA A 391 -40.55 2.94 -1.30
N ALA A 392 -40.76 1.64 -1.29
CA ALA A 392 -39.85 0.66 -1.85
C ALA A 392 -40.05 0.56 -3.36
N ILE A 393 -38.94 0.46 -4.08
CA ILE A 393 -38.90 0.33 -5.53
C ILE A 393 -38.67 -1.14 -5.85
N ILE A 394 -39.69 -1.77 -6.44
CA ILE A 394 -39.66 -3.19 -6.79
C ILE A 394 -39.55 -3.31 -8.30
N GLY A 395 -38.46 -3.91 -8.76
CA GLY A 395 -38.19 -4.16 -10.17
C GLY A 395 -38.84 -5.43 -10.70
N PRO A 396 -38.52 -5.78 -11.97
CA PRO A 396 -38.90 -7.06 -12.57
C PRO A 396 -38.56 -8.24 -11.65
N GLU A 397 -39.39 -9.29 -11.72
CA GLU A 397 -39.20 -10.53 -10.94
C GLU A 397 -39.26 -10.32 -9.40
N ASN A 398 -39.93 -9.26 -8.93
CA ASN A 398 -40.00 -8.88 -7.51
C ASN A 398 -38.63 -8.57 -6.87
N LYS A 399 -37.63 -8.20 -7.68
CA LYS A 399 -36.32 -7.78 -7.15
C LYS A 399 -36.46 -6.44 -6.44
N HIS A 400 -36.03 -6.37 -5.19
CA HIS A 400 -35.96 -5.12 -4.45
C HIS A 400 -34.78 -4.30 -4.99
N LEU A 401 -35.07 -3.12 -5.55
CA LEU A 401 -34.06 -2.26 -6.14
C LEU A 401 -33.56 -1.20 -5.17
N GLY A 402 -34.41 -0.71 -4.27
CA GLY A 402 -34.05 0.31 -3.30
C GLY A 402 -35.26 1.11 -2.82
N TYR A 403 -35.01 2.34 -2.38
CA TYR A 403 -36.01 3.18 -1.72
C TYR A 403 -36.03 4.59 -2.30
N MET A 404 -37.19 5.23 -2.20
CA MET A 404 -37.33 6.67 -2.39
C MET A 404 -38.26 7.27 -1.34
N GLY A 405 -38.03 8.53 -0.97
CA GLY A 405 -38.84 9.18 0.05
C GLY A 405 -38.39 10.57 0.43
N ILE A 406 -39.15 11.18 1.32
CA ILE A 406 -38.76 12.41 2.02
C ILE A 406 -37.91 12.02 3.22
N LEU A 407 -36.71 12.59 3.37
CA LEU A 407 -35.82 12.26 4.50
C LEU A 407 -36.43 12.68 5.84
N HIS A 408 -36.18 11.88 6.87
CA HIS A 408 -36.61 12.18 8.22
C HIS A 408 -35.90 13.45 8.74
N PRO A 409 -36.59 14.36 9.48
CA PRO A 409 -35.96 15.57 10.02
C PRO A 409 -34.67 15.32 10.82
N GLU A 410 -34.61 14.24 11.60
CA GLU A 410 -33.39 13.84 12.34
C GLU A 410 -32.19 13.58 11.40
N VAL A 411 -32.42 12.93 10.25
CA VAL A 411 -31.36 12.68 9.24
C VAL A 411 -30.89 14.01 8.64
N ILE A 412 -31.83 14.87 8.26
CA ILE A 412 -31.55 16.22 7.73
C ILE A 412 -30.67 16.98 8.73
N THR A 413 -31.03 17.00 10.02
CA THR A 413 -30.25 17.67 11.05
C THR A 413 -28.90 17.02 11.34
N ALA A 414 -28.79 15.68 11.23
CA ALA A 414 -27.53 14.97 11.44
C ALA A 414 -26.47 15.33 10.38
N PHE A 415 -26.89 15.54 9.12
CA PHE A 415 -26.05 16.09 8.05
C PHE A 415 -26.03 17.63 8.04
N SER A 416 -26.50 18.24 9.13
CA SER A 416 -26.52 19.68 9.37
C SER A 416 -27.33 20.50 8.34
N LEU A 417 -28.26 19.88 7.62
CA LEU A 417 -29.17 20.55 6.69
C LEU A 417 -30.36 21.18 7.43
N ASN A 418 -31.03 22.16 6.82
CA ASN A 418 -32.11 22.94 7.45
C ASN A 418 -33.41 23.00 6.64
N MET A 419 -33.44 22.43 5.43
CA MET A 419 -34.63 22.38 4.58
C MET A 419 -35.00 20.93 4.25
N PRO A 420 -36.25 20.67 3.84
CA PRO A 420 -36.66 19.36 3.38
C PRO A 420 -35.80 18.82 2.22
N CYS A 421 -35.56 17.52 2.23
CA CYS A 421 -34.84 16.82 1.18
C CYS A 421 -35.58 15.54 0.79
N SER A 422 -35.83 15.33 -0.49
CA SER A 422 -36.24 14.02 -1.01
C SER A 422 -35.01 13.29 -1.53
N ALA A 423 -34.98 11.97 -1.36
CA ALA A 423 -33.88 11.13 -1.81
C ALA A 423 -34.40 9.86 -2.47
N LEU A 424 -33.57 9.31 -3.35
CA LEU A 424 -33.76 8.01 -3.98
C LEU A 424 -32.40 7.31 -4.04
N GLU A 425 -32.38 6.00 -3.81
CA GLU A 425 -31.22 5.16 -4.07
C GLU A 425 -31.69 3.80 -4.60
N ILE A 426 -31.17 3.38 -5.76
CA ILE A 426 -31.46 2.08 -6.39
C ILE A 426 -30.19 1.35 -6.82
N ASN A 427 -30.19 0.02 -6.73
CA ASN A 427 -29.23 -0.85 -7.40
C ASN A 427 -29.58 -0.96 -8.90
N ILE A 428 -28.63 -0.65 -9.78
CA ILE A 428 -28.84 -0.68 -11.23
C ILE A 428 -28.34 -1.97 -11.90
N GLU A 429 -27.59 -2.81 -11.18
CA GLU A 429 -27.05 -4.06 -11.74
C GLU A 429 -28.12 -5.02 -12.28
N PRO A 430 -29.33 -5.14 -11.69
CA PRO A 430 -30.39 -5.99 -12.23
C PRO A 430 -30.88 -5.64 -13.65
N PHE A 431 -30.45 -4.50 -14.22
CA PHE A 431 -30.85 -4.02 -15.54
C PHE A 431 -29.78 -4.19 -16.62
N VAL A 432 -28.65 -4.83 -16.31
CA VAL A 432 -27.53 -5.06 -17.25
C VAL A 432 -27.76 -6.28 -18.13
#